data_AF-A0A225UI40-F1
#
_entry.id   AF-A0A225UI40-F1
#
_cell.length_a   1.000
_cell.length_b   1.000
_cell.length_c   1.000
_cell.angle_alpha   90.00
_cell.angle_beta   90.00
_cell.angle_gamma   90.00
#
_symmetry.space_group_name_H-M   'P 1'
#
loop_
_entity.id
_entity.type
_entity.pdbx_description
1 polymer ?
#
loop_
_entity_poly.entity_id
_entity_poly.type
_entity_poly.pdbx_seq_one_letter_code
_entity_poly.pdbx_strand_id
1 'polypeptide(L)' 'MCMRYLSKKGCTGPAPGVCFDPNRAHFKPMALPADAKEFIDKNFLGLAQEFEDL' A
#
# COMPACT_ATOMS: atom_id res chain seq x y z
N MET A 1 -3.39 5.99 -6.16
CA MET A 1 -2.37 5.32 -5.32
C MET A 1 -3.07 4.44 -4.30
N CYS A 2 -2.77 3.14 -4.25
CA CYS A 2 -3.38 2.22 -3.30
C CYS A 2 -2.54 2.15 -2.01
N MET A 3 -3.01 2.74 -0.92
CA MET A 3 -2.28 2.75 0.35
C MET A 3 -2.15 1.36 0.99
N ARG A 4 -3.11 0.46 0.73
CA ARG A 4 -3.04 -0.93 1.20
C ARG A 4 -1.95 -1.73 0.48
N TYR A 5 -1.78 -1.51 -0.82
CA TYR A 5 -0.70 -2.11 -1.58
C TYR A 5 0.66 -1.74 -1.01
N LEU A 6 0.85 -0.47 -0.64
CA LEU A 6 2.11 0.02 -0.08
C LEU A 6 2.38 -0.43 1.37
N SER A 7 1.42 -1.11 2.01
CA SER A 7 1.43 -1.37 3.44
C SER A 7 1.65 -2.85 3.78
N LYS A 8 2.09 -3.14 5.01
CA LYS A 8 2.21 -4.52 5.53
C LYS A 8 0.87 -5.25 5.56
N LYS A 9 -0.24 -4.53 5.72
CA LYS A 9 -1.58 -5.12 5.65
C LYS A 9 -1.89 -5.73 4.28
N GLY A 10 -1.31 -5.18 3.21
CA GLY A 10 -1.53 -5.63 1.85
C GLY A 10 -2.98 -5.48 1.37
N CYS A 11 -3.19 -5.89 0.11
CA CYS A 11 -4.51 -6.00 -0.47
C CYS A 11 -5.17 -7.34 -0.11
N THR A 12 -6.49 -7.32 0.06
CA THR A 12 -7.32 -8.48 0.46
C THR A 12 -8.07 -9.08 -0.73
N GLY A 13 -7.44 -9.12 -1.90
CA GLY A 13 -8.03 -9.73 -3.08
C GLY A 13 -8.02 -11.26 -3.01
N PRO A 14 -8.37 -11.94 -4.12
CA PRO A 14 -8.49 -13.40 -4.17
C PRO A 14 -7.16 -14.13 -3.92
N ALA A 15 -6.02 -13.44 -4.01
CA ALA A 15 -4.72 -13.94 -3.62
C ALA A 15 -3.93 -12.86 -2.85
N PRO A 16 -2.96 -13.24 -2.00
CA PRO A 16 -2.13 -12.28 -1.28
C PRO A 16 -1.46 -11.27 -2.22
N GLY A 17 -1.55 -9.97 -1.88
CA GLY A 17 -0.97 -8.90 -2.70
C GLY A 17 -1.80 -8.49 -3.92
N VAL A 18 -2.89 -9.22 -4.25
CA VAL A 18 -3.80 -8.87 -5.36
C VAL A 18 -4.90 -7.94 -4.86
N CYS A 19 -5.29 -6.95 -5.67
CA CYS A 19 -6.43 -6.09 -5.35
C CYS A 19 -7.74 -6.91 -5.39
N PHE A 20 -8.73 -6.55 -4.58
CA PHE A 20 -10.06 -7.15 -4.70
C PHE A 20 -10.80 -6.68 -5.95
N ASP A 21 -10.42 -5.52 -6.49
CA ASP A 21 -10.97 -4.94 -7.72
C ASP A 21 -9.98 -5.20 -8.88
N PRO A 22 -10.33 -6.06 -9.86
CA PRO A 22 -9.44 -6.43 -10.95
C PRO A 22 -9.15 -5.27 -11.92
N ASN A 23 -9.91 -4.17 -11.86
CA ASN A 23 -9.69 -3.00 -12.71
C ASN A 23 -8.70 -2.00 -12.11
N ARG A 24 -8.14 -2.28 -10.93
CA ARG A 24 -7.16 -1.41 -10.27
C ARG A 24 -5.76 -1.96 -10.45
N ALA A 25 -4.90 -1.16 -11.08
CA ALA A 25 -3.46 -1.40 -11.07
C ALA A 25 -2.83 -0.86 -9.78
N HIS A 26 -1.85 -1.58 -9.27
CA HIS A 26 -0.98 -1.09 -8.21
C HIS A 26 0.14 -0.25 -8.80
N PHE A 27 0.42 0.87 -8.16
CA PHE A 27 1.40 1.85 -8.60
C PHE A 27 2.29 2.22 -7.42
N LYS A 28 3.61 2.06 -7.58
CA LYS A 28 4.62 2.56 -6.66
C LYS A 28 4.92 4.03 -7.02
N PRO A 29 4.59 5.01 -6.17
CA PRO A 29 4.95 6.40 -6.40
C PRO A 29 6.46 6.61 -6.24
N MET A 30 7.00 7.71 -6.78
CA MET A 30 8.41 8.07 -6.56
C MET A 30 8.69 8.62 -5.16
N ALA A 31 7.67 9.21 -4.52
CA ALA A 31 7.74 9.71 -3.16
C ALA A 31 6.34 9.66 -2.53
N LEU A 32 6.28 9.46 -1.22
CA LEU A 32 5.03 9.45 -0.47
C LEU A 32 4.92 10.72 0.41
N PRO A 33 3.82 11.49 0.32
CA PRO A 33 3.58 12.60 1.23
C PRO A 33 3.53 12.14 2.70
N ALA A 34 3.99 12.98 3.63
CA ALA A 34 4.03 12.65 5.06
C ALA A 34 2.67 12.19 5.60
N ASP A 35 1.59 12.89 5.25
CA ASP A 35 0.23 12.55 5.69
C ASP A 35 -0.21 11.15 5.21
N ALA A 36 0.21 10.74 4.02
CA ALA A 36 -0.11 9.41 3.49
C ALA A 36 0.69 8.32 4.21
N LYS A 37 1.96 8.61 4.56
CA LYS A 37 2.80 7.72 5.37
C LYS A 37 2.21 7.53 6.76
N GLU A 38 1.86 8.63 7.43
CA GLU A 38 1.17 8.57 8.73
C GLU A 38 -0.15 7.80 8.67
N PHE A 39 -0.94 7.99 7.61
CA PHE A 39 -2.19 7.26 7.42
C PHE A 39 -1.94 5.75 7.28
N ILE A 40 -0.92 5.35 6.50
CA ILE A 40 -0.54 3.94 6.33
C ILE A 40 -0.05 3.34 7.66
N ASP A 41 0.76 4.06 8.42
CA ASP A 41 1.24 3.62 9.74
C ASP A 41 0.07 3.38 10.71
N LYS A 42 -0.86 4.34 10.80
CA LYS A 42 -1.99 4.27 11.73
C LYS A 42 -3.02 3.20 11.35
N ASN A 43 -3.26 2.98 10.05
CA ASN A 43 -4.41 2.18 9.59
C ASN A 43 -4.03 0.82 8.99
N PHE A 44 -2.81 0.69 8.48
CA PHE A 44 -2.39 -0.45 7.64
C PHE A 44 -1.07 -1.09 8.06
N LEU A 45 -0.70 -0.96 9.33
CA LEU A 45 0.47 -1.62 9.94
C LEU A 45 1.81 -1.12 9.36
N GLY A 46 1.82 0.09 8.81
CA GLY A 46 3.00 0.72 8.21
C GLY A 46 3.37 0.18 6.83
N LEU A 47 4.43 0.76 6.26
CA LEU A 47 4.92 0.41 4.91
C LEU A 47 5.46 -1.03 4.87
N ALA A 48 5.20 -1.74 3.77
CA ALA A 48 5.82 -3.04 3.53
C ALA A 48 7.33 -2.87 3.27
N GLN A 49 8.12 -3.93 3.53
CA GLN A 49 9.58 -3.94 3.40
C GLN A 49 10.05 -3.46 2.01
N GLU A 50 9.30 -3.82 0.96
CA GLU A 50 9.55 -3.46 -0.44
C GLU A 50 9.32 -1.96 -0.77
N PHE A 51 8.73 -1.20 0.16
CA PHE A 51 8.42 0.21 0.04
C PHE A 51 9.02 1.07 1.16
N GLU A 52 10.01 0.56 1.91
CA GLU A 52 10.66 1.33 2.99
C GLU A 52 11.40 2.57 2.48
N ASP A 53 11.71 2.62 1.19
CA ASP A 53 12.31 3.76 0.50
C ASP A 53 11.34 4.92 0.22
N LEU A 54 10.04 4.73 0.47
CA LEU A 54 8.98 5.73 0.21
C LEU A 54 8.71 6.73 1.35
#